data_AF-A0A7C5VQT4-F1
#
_entry.id   AF-A0A7C5VQT4-F1
#
_cell.length_a   1.000
_cell.length_b   1.000
_cell.length_c   1.000
_cell.angle_alpha   90.00
_cell.angle_beta   90.00
_cell.angle_gamma   90.00
#
_symmetry.space_group_name_H-M   'P 1'
#
loop_
_entity.id
_entity.type
_entity.pdbx_description
1 polymer ?
#
loop_
_entity_poly.entity_id
_entity_poly.type
_entity_poly.pdbx_seq_one_letter_code
_entity_poly.pdbx_strand_id
1 'polypeptide(L)'
;DPVKLHKEGNTLYEMGKYAEAIEKFLVAAELYRKLNNYFDSAYSYYKAGECAFMLKDYSKAVEHFLKSADLSFSKGFDRFGLSALEYVKDCYRALNEQDKLGEIEKKIKEVKAKLEASLF
;
A
#
# COMPACT_ATOMS: atom_id res chain seq x y z
N ASP A 1 -0.33 4.11 -20.97
CA ASP A 1 -1.31 3.08 -20.61
C ASP A 1 -0.95 2.53 -19.22
N PRO A 2 -1.77 2.76 -18.19
CA PRO A 2 -1.51 2.26 -16.84
C PRO A 2 -1.44 0.74 -16.74
N VAL A 3 -2.18 -0.01 -17.57
CA VAL A 3 -2.19 -1.47 -17.54
C VAL A 3 -0.83 -2.02 -17.99
N LYS A 4 -0.27 -1.46 -19.06
CA LYS A 4 1.08 -1.82 -19.52
C LYS A 4 2.14 -1.53 -18.46
N LEU A 5 2.11 -0.35 -17.85
CA LEU A 5 3.07 0.03 -16.79
C LEU A 5 2.97 -0.88 -15.57
N HIS A 6 1.76 -1.21 -15.14
CA HIS A 6 1.53 -2.16 -14.05
C HIS A 6 2.14 -3.53 -14.38
N LYS A 7 1.89 -4.06 -15.59
CA LYS A 7 2.46 -5.35 -16.01
C LYS A 7 3.98 -5.33 -16.02
N GLU A 8 4.59 -4.27 -16.56
CA GLU A 8 6.04 -4.08 -16.49
C GLU A 8 6.56 -4.04 -15.05
N GLY A 9 5.86 -3.33 -14.16
CA GLY A 9 6.16 -3.30 -12.73
C GLY A 9 6.14 -4.68 -12.08
N ASN A 10 5.15 -5.52 -12.40
CA ASN A 10 5.08 -6.90 -11.90
C ASN A 10 6.25 -7.74 -12.42
N THR A 11 6.58 -7.65 -13.70
CA THR A 11 7.75 -8.38 -14.26
C THR A 11 9.05 -7.94 -13.60
N LEU A 12 9.25 -6.64 -13.37
CA LEU A 12 10.43 -6.13 -12.66
C LEU A 12 10.47 -6.60 -11.20
N TYR A 13 9.33 -6.63 -10.53
CA TYR A 13 9.19 -7.16 -9.16
C TYR A 13 9.61 -8.63 -9.08
N GLU A 14 9.10 -9.46 -10.00
CA GLU A 14 9.45 -10.89 -10.09
C GLU A 14 10.94 -11.11 -10.39
N MET A 15 11.57 -10.20 -11.13
CA MET A 15 13.01 -10.20 -11.39
C MET A 15 13.85 -9.64 -10.22
N GLY A 16 13.24 -9.20 -9.11
CA GLY A 16 13.93 -8.59 -7.98
C GLY A 16 14.42 -7.15 -8.24
N LYS A 17 14.01 -6.54 -9.36
CA LYS A 17 14.36 -5.16 -9.74
C LYS A 17 13.42 -4.16 -9.09
N TYR A 18 13.40 -4.15 -7.77
CA TYR A 18 12.40 -3.41 -6.99
C TYR A 18 12.43 -1.89 -7.21
N ALA A 19 13.61 -1.29 -7.38
CA ALA A 19 13.71 0.16 -7.62
C ALA A 19 13.04 0.57 -8.94
N GLU A 20 13.32 -0.17 -10.02
CA GLU A 20 12.68 0.04 -11.33
C GLU A 20 11.17 -0.25 -11.26
N ALA A 21 10.76 -1.28 -10.50
CA ALA A 21 9.36 -1.61 -10.30
C ALA A 21 8.57 -0.49 -9.59
N ILE A 22 9.15 0.17 -8.58
CA ILE A 22 8.54 1.31 -7.88
C ILE A 22 8.17 2.41 -8.89
N GLU A 23 9.10 2.78 -9.77
CA GLU A 23 8.84 3.83 -10.77
C GLU A 23 7.64 3.48 -11.65
N LYS A 24 7.55 2.23 -12.13
CA LYS A 24 6.43 1.76 -12.96
C LYS A 24 5.11 1.79 -12.19
N PHE A 25 5.10 1.30 -10.96
CA PHE A 25 3.89 1.26 -10.14
C PHE A 25 3.40 2.65 -9.76
N LEU A 26 4.29 3.60 -9.42
CA LEU A 26 3.88 4.96 -9.07
C LEU A 26 3.29 5.72 -10.26
N VAL A 27 3.87 5.57 -11.45
CA VAL A 27 3.29 6.17 -12.67
C VAL A 27 1.95 5.51 -13.01
N ALA A 28 1.83 4.19 -12.88
CA ALA A 28 0.57 3.48 -13.08
C ALA A 28 -0.50 3.96 -12.08
N ALA A 29 -0.14 4.13 -10.80
CA ALA A 29 -1.05 4.57 -9.75
C ALA A 29 -1.69 5.92 -10.06
N GLU A 30 -0.90 6.90 -10.52
CA GLU A 30 -1.38 8.22 -10.89
C GLU A 30 -2.28 8.20 -12.13
N LEU A 31 -1.93 7.39 -13.13
CA LEU A 31 -2.75 7.24 -14.33
C LEU A 31 -4.08 6.55 -14.04
N TYR A 32 -4.09 5.47 -13.24
CA TYR A 32 -5.31 4.82 -12.79
C TYR A 32 -6.21 5.78 -12.02
N ARG A 33 -5.63 6.61 -11.14
CA ARG A 33 -6.37 7.63 -10.39
C ARG A 33 -7.05 8.64 -11.31
N LYS A 34 -6.34 9.16 -12.32
CA LYS A 34 -6.89 10.09 -13.32
C LYS A 34 -8.02 9.49 -14.14
N LEU A 35 -8.01 8.17 -14.34
CA LEU A 35 -9.07 7.42 -15.01
C LEU A 35 -10.19 6.98 -14.06
N ASN A 36 -10.18 7.44 -12.80
CA ASN A 36 -11.11 7.03 -11.74
C ASN A 36 -11.12 5.51 -11.44
N ASN A 37 -10.09 4.78 -11.88
CA ASN A 37 -9.86 3.40 -11.48
C ASN A 37 -9.10 3.39 -10.16
N TYR A 38 -9.84 3.64 -9.07
CA TYR A 38 -9.23 3.84 -7.75
C TYR A 38 -8.67 2.56 -7.14
N PHE A 39 -9.24 1.41 -7.46
CA PHE A 39 -8.75 0.13 -6.93
C PHE A 39 -7.36 -0.18 -7.49
N ASP A 40 -7.19 -0.11 -8.81
CA ASP A 40 -5.87 -0.37 -9.42
C ASP A 40 -4.84 0.71 -9.06
N SER A 41 -5.30 1.94 -8.77
CA SER A 41 -4.45 2.99 -8.22
C SER A 41 -3.95 2.63 -6.82
N ALA A 42 -4.85 2.25 -5.91
CA ALA A 42 -4.48 1.82 -4.56
C ALA A 42 -3.59 0.57 -4.57
N TYR A 43 -3.90 -0.39 -5.44
CA TYR A 43 -3.09 -1.60 -5.62
C TYR A 43 -1.68 -1.27 -6.15
N SER A 44 -1.57 -0.35 -7.10
CA SER A 44 -0.26 0.06 -7.62
C SER A 44 0.58 0.76 -6.53
N TYR A 45 -0.04 1.61 -5.70
CA TYR A 45 0.64 2.16 -4.51
C TYR A 45 1.09 1.07 -3.53
N TYR A 46 0.24 0.06 -3.29
CA TYR A 46 0.56 -1.08 -2.44
C TYR A 46 1.78 -1.84 -2.97
N LYS A 47 1.82 -2.15 -4.27
CA LYS A 47 2.96 -2.81 -4.92
C LYS A 47 4.25 -1.99 -4.82
N ALA A 48 4.17 -0.66 -4.95
CA ALA A 48 5.33 0.21 -4.72
C ALA A 48 5.81 0.12 -3.26
N GLY A 49 4.88 0.04 -2.29
CA GLY A 49 5.19 -0.21 -0.88
C GLY A 49 5.90 -1.54 -0.66
N GLU A 50 5.42 -2.62 -1.25
CA GLU A 50 6.08 -3.94 -1.17
C GLU A 50 7.49 -3.89 -1.76
N CYS A 51 7.69 -3.23 -2.90
CA CYS A 51 9.02 -3.06 -3.49
C CYS A 51 9.97 -2.31 -2.53
N ALA A 52 9.52 -1.20 -1.93
CA ALA A 52 10.32 -0.43 -0.98
C ALA A 52 10.63 -1.25 0.29
N PHE A 53 9.67 -2.05 0.76
CA PHE A 53 9.87 -2.99 1.86
C PHE A 53 10.94 -4.03 1.54
N MET A 54 10.92 -4.62 0.33
CA MET A 54 11.93 -5.58 -0.12
C MET A 54 13.33 -4.96 -0.23
N LEU A 55 13.40 -3.65 -0.54
CA LEU A 55 14.64 -2.87 -0.52
C LEU A 55 15.08 -2.46 0.90
N LYS A 56 14.28 -2.76 1.93
CA LYS A 56 14.45 -2.30 3.31
C LYS A 56 14.42 -0.77 3.47
N ASP A 57 13.85 -0.06 2.49
CA ASP A 57 13.52 1.36 2.60
C ASP A 57 12.16 1.50 3.28
N TYR A 58 12.14 1.16 4.58
CA TYR A 58 10.90 1.09 5.36
C TYR A 58 10.19 2.44 5.46
N SER A 59 10.93 3.55 5.45
CA SER A 59 10.36 4.89 5.45
C SER A 59 9.53 5.16 4.20
N LYS A 60 10.06 4.84 3.00
CA LYS A 60 9.26 4.97 1.76
C LYS A 60 8.16 3.93 1.65
N ALA A 61 8.39 2.73 2.18
CA ALA A 61 7.36 1.70 2.23
C ALA A 61 6.13 2.23 3.00
N VAL A 62 6.33 2.85 4.17
CA VAL A 62 5.26 3.51 4.94
C VAL A 62 4.51 4.53 4.09
N GLU A 63 5.22 5.43 3.39
CA GLU A 63 4.57 6.44 2.56
C GLU A 63 3.66 5.83 1.47
N HIS A 64 4.13 4.79 0.79
CA HIS A 64 3.38 4.14 -0.28
C HIS A 64 2.19 3.32 0.25
N PHE A 65 2.39 2.58 1.35
CA PHE A 65 1.30 1.83 1.98
C PHE A 65 0.24 2.76 2.57
N LEU A 66 0.61 3.90 3.18
CA LEU A 66 -0.37 4.88 3.66
C LEU A 66 -1.18 5.49 2.51
N LYS A 67 -0.54 5.86 1.40
CA LYS A 67 -1.27 6.31 0.19
C LYS A 67 -2.26 5.25 -0.31
N SER A 68 -1.86 3.99 -0.32
CA SER A 68 -2.74 2.87 -0.67
C SER A 68 -3.91 2.73 0.31
N ALA A 69 -3.63 2.76 1.62
CA ALA A 69 -4.63 2.63 2.67
C ALA A 69 -5.65 3.77 2.64
N ASP A 70 -5.19 5.01 2.55
CA ASP A 70 -6.05 6.20 2.54
C ASP A 70 -6.98 6.20 1.32
N LEU A 71 -6.45 5.88 0.13
CA LEU A 71 -7.27 5.74 -1.07
C LEU A 71 -8.29 4.60 -0.92
N SER A 72 -7.87 3.47 -0.35
CA SER A 72 -8.73 2.32 -0.11
C SER A 72 -9.89 2.65 0.81
N PHE A 73 -9.64 3.26 1.96
CA PHE A 73 -10.70 3.68 2.90
C PHE A 73 -11.62 4.73 2.27
N SER A 74 -11.08 5.66 1.48
CA SER A 74 -11.90 6.69 0.81
C SER A 74 -12.89 6.12 -0.22
N LYS A 75 -12.68 4.88 -0.67
CA LYS A 75 -13.49 4.19 -1.68
C LYS A 75 -14.18 2.94 -1.16
N GLY A 76 -14.11 2.68 0.15
CA GLY A 76 -14.76 1.53 0.79
C GLY A 76 -14.04 0.19 0.56
N PHE A 77 -12.78 0.20 0.13
CA PHE A 77 -11.95 -0.99 0.02
C PHE A 77 -11.30 -1.34 1.38
N ASP A 78 -12.09 -1.31 2.45
CA ASP A 78 -11.60 -1.30 3.83
C ASP A 78 -10.73 -2.53 4.17
N ARG A 79 -11.06 -3.71 3.63
CA ARG A 79 -10.24 -4.92 3.79
C ARG A 79 -8.86 -4.78 3.14
N PHE A 80 -8.78 -4.16 1.97
CA PHE A 80 -7.52 -3.93 1.28
C PHE A 80 -6.69 -2.84 1.98
N GLY A 81 -7.35 -1.76 2.42
CA GLY A 81 -6.71 -0.73 3.23
C GLY A 81 -6.13 -1.27 4.54
N LEU A 82 -6.83 -2.21 5.19
CA LEU A 82 -6.32 -2.91 6.36
C LEU A 82 -5.03 -3.68 6.08
N SER A 83 -4.95 -4.42 4.97
CA SER A 83 -3.72 -5.11 4.56
C SER A 83 -2.54 -4.16 4.39
N ALA A 84 -2.77 -2.96 3.83
CA ALA A 84 -1.73 -1.93 3.72
C ALA A 84 -1.28 -1.42 5.10
N LEU A 85 -2.21 -1.20 6.06
CA LEU A 85 -1.84 -0.79 7.42
C LEU A 85 -1.01 -1.86 8.17
N GLU A 86 -1.29 -3.15 7.94
CA GLU A 86 -0.48 -4.23 8.53
C GLU A 86 0.98 -4.16 8.08
N TYR A 87 1.23 -3.81 6.80
CA TYR A 87 2.59 -3.55 6.34
C TYR A 87 3.20 -2.27 6.93
N VAL A 88 2.42 -1.20 7.11
CA VAL A 88 2.89 0.02 7.81
C VAL A 88 3.36 -0.32 9.22
N LYS A 89 2.60 -1.16 9.94
CA LYS A 89 2.97 -1.66 11.26
C LYS A 89 4.29 -2.43 11.24
N ASP A 90 4.48 -3.33 10.27
CA ASP A 90 5.74 -4.07 10.14
C ASP A 90 6.92 -3.15 9.78
N CYS A 91 6.69 -2.10 8.98
CA CYS A 91 7.70 -1.07 8.72
C CYS A 91 8.07 -0.29 9.98
N TYR A 92 7.10 0.14 10.80
CA TYR A 92 7.40 0.86 12.05
C TYR A 92 8.13 -0.02 13.06
N ARG A 93 7.84 -1.32 13.11
CA ARG A 93 8.63 -2.28 13.89
C ARG A 93 10.08 -2.34 13.40
N ALA A 94 10.29 -2.41 12.09
CA ALA A 94 11.64 -2.44 11.52
C ALA A 94 12.42 -1.13 11.73
N LEU A 95 11.72 0.01 11.80
CA LEU A 95 12.29 1.34 12.09
C LEU A 95 12.48 1.64 13.59
N ASN A 96 11.98 0.77 14.48
CA ASN A 96 11.91 1.01 15.94
C ASN A 96 11.12 2.29 16.33
N GLU A 97 10.10 2.64 15.55
CA GLU A 97 9.24 3.82 15.76
C GLU A 97 8.07 3.47 16.70
N GLN A 98 8.34 3.40 18.00
CA GLN A 98 7.39 2.90 19.00
C GLN A 98 6.10 3.73 19.10
N ASP A 99 6.20 5.06 19.04
CA ASP A 99 5.04 5.94 19.12
C ASP A 99 4.08 5.70 17.94
N LYS A 100 4.62 5.69 16.72
CA LYS A 100 3.85 5.43 15.49
C LYS A 100 3.33 4.00 15.43
N LEU A 101 4.05 3.04 16.02
CA LEU A 101 3.60 1.66 16.14
C LEU A 101 2.34 1.56 17.02
N GLY A 102 2.29 2.26 18.15
CA GLY A 102 1.09 2.30 18.99
C GLY A 102 -0.12 2.91 18.28
N GLU A 103 0.11 3.99 17.50
CA GLU A 103 -0.94 4.64 16.71
C GLU A 103 -1.52 3.71 15.63
N ILE A 104 -0.65 3.04 14.87
CA ILE A 104 -1.09 2.16 13.78
C ILE A 104 -1.79 0.90 14.30
N GLU A 105 -1.34 0.33 15.42
CA GLU A 105 -1.97 -0.84 16.04
C GLU A 105 -3.38 -0.51 16.54
N LYS A 106 -3.58 0.68 17.10
CA LYS A 106 -4.90 1.17 17.48
C LYS A 106 -5.81 1.31 16.25
N LYS A 107 -5.33 1.96 15.18
CA LYS A 107 -6.09 2.14 13.93
C LYS A 107 -6.49 0.80 13.30
N ILE A 108 -5.58 -0.17 13.26
CA ILE A 108 -5.83 -1.54 12.76
C ILE A 108 -6.96 -2.21 13.57
N LYS A 109 -6.93 -2.11 14.89
CA LYS A 109 -7.96 -2.68 15.77
C LYS A 109 -9.34 -2.06 15.51
N GLU A 110 -9.41 -0.74 15.36
CA GLU A 110 -10.66 -0.03 15.06
C GLU A 110 -11.26 -0.45 13.70
N VAL A 111 -10.42 -0.56 12.66
CA VAL A 111 -10.85 -1.01 11.33
C VAL A 111 -11.36 -2.45 11.37
N LYS A 112 -10.68 -3.36 12.08
CA LYS A 112 -11.12 -4.75 12.25
C LYS A 112 -12.49 -4.85 12.93
N ALA A 113 -12.67 -4.13 14.04
CA ALA A 113 -13.94 -4.10 14.75
C ALA A 113 -15.09 -3.57 13.88
N LYS A 114 -14.84 -2.52 13.08
CA LYS A 114 -15.83 -1.99 12.12
C LYS A 114 -16.19 -3.03 11.05
N LEU A 115 -15.20 -3.74 10.51
CA LEU A 115 -15.42 -4.78 9.50
C LEU A 115 -16.22 -5.97 10.06
N GLU A 116 -15.96 -6.37 11.31
CA GLU A 116 -16.70 -7.42 12.01
C GLU A 116 -18.15 -7.01 12.27
N ALA A 117 -18.38 -5.78 12.74
CA ALA A 117 -19.72 -5.25 12.97
C ALA A 117 -20.55 -5.14 11.68
N SER A 118 -19.91 -4.99 10.52
CA SER A 118 -20.60 -4.88 9.22
C SER A 118 -21.01 -6.22 8.61
N LEU A 119 -20.70 -7.34 9.28
CA LEU A 119 -21.06 -8.70 8.84
C LEU A 119 -22.43 -9.17 9.38
N PHE A 120 -23.07 -8.36 10.23
CA PHE A 120 -24.38 -8.61 10.85
C PHE A 120 -25.39 -7.56 10.40
#